data_AF-A0A3A3ENW5-F1
#
_entry.id   AF-A0A3A3ENW5-F1
#
_cell.length_a   1.000
_cell.length_b   1.000
_cell.length_c   1.000
_cell.angle_alpha   90.00
_cell.angle_beta   90.00
_cell.angle_gamma   90.00
#
_symmetry.space_group_name_H-M   'P 1'
#
loop_
_entity.id
_entity.type
_entity.pdbx_description
1 polymer ?
#
loop_
_entity_poly.entity_id
_entity_poly.type
_entity_poly.pdbx_seq_one_letter_code
_entity_poly.pdbx_strand_id
1 'polypeptide(L)'
;MNKQLGLIAGALLVSTSCFAADSFQVETSVYKANELLASPVMLVEEKKPATISIGEGFSYEITVIPQQNNTAAVETSITLAGSNFTPSFIVEYGKQASFQIGENKVSILVSKSKS
;
A
#
# COMPACT_ATOMS: atom_id res chain seq x y z
N MET A 1 -45.66 23.90 -46.68
CA MET A 1 -44.78 24.50 -45.65
C MET A 1 -44.82 23.62 -44.43
N ASN A 2 -44.01 22.56 -44.36
CA ASN A 2 -44.09 21.60 -43.24
C ASN A 2 -42.66 21.15 -42.91
N LYS A 3 -42.04 21.86 -41.96
CA LYS A 3 -40.76 21.49 -41.34
C LYS A 3 -41.03 20.35 -40.36
N GLN A 4 -40.33 19.22 -40.50
CA GLN A 4 -40.27 18.20 -39.47
C GLN A 4 -38.80 18.01 -39.08
N LEU A 5 -38.58 18.19 -37.78
CA LEU A 5 -37.30 18.25 -37.10
C LEU A 5 -36.66 16.87 -37.05
N GLY A 6 -35.41 16.76 -37.49
CA GLY A 6 -34.56 15.59 -37.22
C GLY A 6 -33.57 15.91 -36.11
N LEU A 7 -33.93 15.64 -34.85
CA LEU A 7 -33.01 15.67 -33.71
C LEU A 7 -32.17 14.39 -33.73
N ILE A 8 -30.93 14.47 -34.20
CA ILE A 8 -29.93 13.40 -33.99
C ILE A 8 -29.36 13.62 -32.58
N ALA A 9 -29.93 12.93 -31.60
CA ALA A 9 -29.35 12.83 -30.26
C ALA A 9 -28.17 11.85 -30.32
N GLY A 10 -26.96 12.37 -30.54
CA GLY A 10 -25.72 11.61 -30.44
C GLY A 10 -25.38 11.35 -28.98
N ALA A 11 -25.71 10.16 -28.47
CA ALA A 11 -25.22 9.70 -27.18
C ALA A 11 -23.71 9.42 -27.29
N LEU A 12 -22.88 10.38 -26.87
CA LEU A 12 -21.46 10.12 -26.63
C LEU A 12 -21.33 9.17 -25.43
N LEU A 13 -21.11 7.89 -25.73
CA LEU A 13 -20.63 6.92 -24.75
C LEU A 13 -19.18 7.28 -24.41
N VAL A 14 -18.99 8.10 -23.37
CA VAL A 14 -17.68 8.32 -22.76
C VAL A 14 -17.29 7.01 -22.09
N SER A 15 -16.49 6.20 -22.77
CA SER A 15 -15.86 5.02 -22.19
C SER A 15 -14.82 5.48 -21.18
N THR A 16 -15.20 5.57 -19.91
CA THR A 16 -14.22 5.75 -18.84
C THR A 16 -13.44 4.45 -18.71
N SER A 17 -12.21 4.44 -19.21
CA SER A 17 -11.24 3.38 -18.96
C SER A 17 -11.02 3.29 -17.45
N CYS A 18 -11.61 2.27 -16.82
CA CYS A 18 -11.27 1.92 -15.45
C CYS A 18 -9.89 1.25 -15.50
N PHE A 19 -8.83 1.99 -15.19
CA PHE A 19 -7.54 1.36 -14.93
C PHE A 19 -7.65 0.63 -13.59
N ALA A 20 -7.38 -0.67 -13.58
CA ALA A 20 -7.23 -1.41 -12.34
C ALA A 20 -6.03 -0.83 -11.58
N ALA A 21 -6.24 -0.42 -10.34
CA ALA A 21 -5.15 0.03 -9.48
C ALA A 21 -4.22 -1.17 -9.21
N ASP A 22 -2.91 -0.93 -9.32
CA ASP A 22 -1.92 -1.94 -8.94
C ASP A 22 -2.12 -2.35 -7.47
N SER A 23 -1.90 -3.63 -7.18
CA SER A 23 -1.96 -4.17 -5.83
C SER A 23 -0.65 -4.87 -5.47
N PHE A 24 -0.23 -4.75 -4.22
CA PHE A 24 1.04 -5.25 -3.70
C PHE A 24 0.80 -6.20 -2.54
N GLN A 25 1.52 -7.31 -2.51
CA GLN A 25 1.66 -8.10 -1.31
C GLN A 25 2.80 -7.49 -0.48
N VAL A 26 2.48 -7.06 0.73
CA VAL A 26 3.45 -6.54 1.70
C VAL A 26 3.56 -7.53 2.84
N GLU A 27 4.76 -8.08 3.01
CA GLU A 27 5.12 -8.91 4.15
C GLU A 27 5.92 -8.05 5.13
N THR A 28 5.48 -7.99 6.37
CA THR A 28 6.15 -7.22 7.42
C THR A 28 6.50 -8.14 8.57
N SER A 29 7.69 -8.00 9.15
CA SER A 29 8.07 -8.67 10.40
C SER A 29 8.54 -7.62 11.39
N VAL A 30 7.92 -7.60 12.58
CA VAL A 30 8.19 -6.63 13.64
C VAL A 30 8.85 -7.33 14.80
N TYR A 31 9.99 -6.80 15.24
CA TYR A 31 10.79 -7.35 16.31
C TYR A 31 11.02 -6.33 17.41
N LYS A 32 11.12 -6.78 18.66
CA LYS A 32 11.62 -5.99 19.80
C LYS A 32 12.68 -6.78 20.54
N ALA A 33 13.84 -6.17 20.79
CA ALA A 33 14.98 -6.84 21.42
C ALA A 33 15.32 -8.19 20.73
N ASN A 34 15.22 -8.23 19.39
CA ASN A 34 15.37 -9.41 18.52
C ASN A 34 14.31 -10.52 18.66
N GLU A 35 13.28 -10.35 19.47
CA GLU A 35 12.13 -11.25 19.53
C GLU A 35 11.08 -10.85 18.47
N LEU A 36 10.57 -11.82 17.70
CA LEU A 36 9.51 -11.58 16.71
C LEU A 36 8.17 -11.39 17.43
N LEU A 37 7.57 -10.21 17.26
CA LEU A 37 6.28 -9.87 17.86
C LEU A 37 5.10 -10.07 16.91
N ALA A 38 5.29 -9.75 15.63
CA ALA A 38 4.25 -9.86 14.61
C ALA A 38 4.85 -10.10 13.23
N SER A 39 4.13 -10.83 12.37
CA SER A 39 4.53 -11.03 10.97
C SER A 39 3.35 -10.98 9.99
N PRO A 40 2.62 -9.85 9.88
CA PRO A 40 1.45 -9.76 9.02
C PRO A 40 1.82 -9.77 7.52
N VAL A 41 0.89 -10.27 6.72
CA VAL A 41 0.91 -10.17 5.26
C VAL A 41 -0.36 -9.45 4.81
N MET A 42 -0.20 -8.40 4.02
CA MET A 42 -1.33 -7.57 3.56
C MET A 42 -1.31 -7.41 2.04
N LEU A 43 -2.51 -7.37 1.45
CA LEU A 43 -2.70 -6.87 0.09
C LEU A 43 -2.99 -5.37 0.18
N VAL A 44 -2.16 -4.57 -0.49
CA VAL A 44 -2.18 -3.11 -0.42
C VAL A 44 -2.39 -2.56 -1.82
N GLU A 45 -3.46 -1.81 -2.03
CA GLU A 45 -3.68 -1.08 -3.28
C GLU A 45 -2.73 0.11 -3.40
N GLU A 46 -2.29 0.44 -4.62
CA GLU A 46 -1.39 1.59 -4.82
C GLU A 46 -1.97 2.88 -4.25
N LYS A 47 -1.13 3.64 -3.53
CA LYS A 47 -1.45 4.98 -3.00
C LYS A 47 -2.66 5.01 -2.06
N LYS A 48 -3.11 3.85 -1.57
CA LYS A 48 -4.15 3.75 -0.54
C LYS A 48 -3.57 3.18 0.74
N PRO A 49 -3.93 3.72 1.89
CA PRO A 49 -3.51 3.15 3.16
C PRO A 49 -4.20 1.80 3.38
N ALA A 50 -3.44 0.83 3.84
CA ALA A 50 -3.92 -0.43 4.38
C ALA A 50 -3.53 -0.53 5.84
N THR A 51 -4.48 -0.92 6.70
CA THR A 51 -4.29 -0.94 8.15
C THR A 51 -4.57 -2.33 8.70
N ILE A 52 -3.75 -2.76 9.64
CA ILE A 52 -3.99 -3.92 10.49
C ILE A 52 -3.77 -3.55 11.96
N SER A 53 -4.62 -4.10 12.83
CA SER A 53 -4.47 -4.00 14.28
C SER A 53 -4.49 -5.40 14.86
N ILE A 54 -3.54 -5.72 15.75
CA ILE A 54 -3.42 -7.03 16.40
C ILE A 54 -3.45 -6.80 17.91
N GLY A 55 -4.56 -7.18 18.54
CA GLY A 55 -4.81 -6.90 19.95
C GLY A 55 -4.79 -5.40 20.25
N GLU A 56 -4.43 -5.03 21.48
CA GLU A 56 -4.39 -3.63 21.93
C GLU A 56 -3.01 -2.98 21.79
N GLY A 57 -1.96 -3.79 21.58
CA GLY A 57 -0.57 -3.35 21.66
C GLY A 57 0.12 -3.07 20.32
N PHE A 58 -0.52 -3.42 19.20
CA PHE A 58 0.06 -3.28 17.86
C PHE A 58 -0.97 -2.79 16.84
N SER A 59 -0.63 -1.69 16.16
CA SER A 59 -1.29 -1.29 14.93
C SER A 59 -0.25 -0.89 13.89
N TYR A 60 -0.58 -1.17 12.63
CA TYR A 60 0.29 -0.93 11.49
C TYR A 60 -0.54 -0.42 10.33
N GLU A 61 -0.19 0.75 9.83
CA GLU A 61 -0.67 1.30 8.58
C GLU A 61 0.50 1.38 7.60
N ILE A 62 0.22 1.03 6.34
CA ILE A 62 1.17 1.16 5.24
C ILE A 62 0.49 1.75 4.02
N THR A 63 1.21 2.62 3.33
CA THR A 63 0.91 3.04 1.96
C THR A 63 2.08 2.67 1.05
N VAL A 64 1.78 2.04 -0.08
CA VAL A 64 2.77 1.73 -1.12
C VAL A 64 2.57 2.68 -2.30
N ILE A 65 3.62 3.44 -2.62
CA ILE A 65 3.62 4.40 -3.72
C ILE A 65 4.63 3.91 -4.77
N PRO A 66 4.16 3.36 -5.89
CA PRO A 66 5.05 2.86 -6.94
C PRO A 66 5.97 3.97 -7.49
N GLN A 67 7.23 3.62 -7.71
CA GLN A 67 8.25 4.51 -8.27
C GLN A 67 8.85 3.88 -9.54
N GLN A 68 9.72 4.63 -10.20
CA GLN A 68 10.47 4.13 -11.36
C GLN A 68 11.48 3.05 -10.94
N ASN A 69 12.09 2.37 -11.92
CA ASN A 69 13.21 1.44 -11.71
C ASN A 69 12.91 0.26 -10.77
N ASN A 70 11.68 -0.27 -10.81
CA ASN A 70 11.26 -1.42 -10.01
C ASN A 70 11.36 -1.19 -8.48
N THR A 71 11.06 0.05 -8.05
CA THR A 71 11.02 0.44 -6.64
C THR A 71 9.65 0.96 -6.21
N ALA A 72 9.44 1.06 -4.91
CA ALA A 72 8.32 1.76 -4.29
C ALA A 72 8.81 2.62 -3.13
N ALA A 73 8.17 3.78 -2.93
CA ALA A 73 8.22 4.44 -1.64
C ALA A 73 7.18 3.77 -0.73
N VAL A 74 7.62 3.45 0.48
CA VAL A 74 6.79 2.82 1.51
C VAL A 74 6.70 3.80 2.67
N GLU A 75 5.48 4.21 2.97
CA GLU A 75 5.15 5.06 4.11
C GLU A 75 4.43 4.22 5.15
N THR A 76 4.85 4.30 6.40
CA THR A 76 4.28 3.49 7.48
C THR A 76 3.95 4.33 8.70
N SER A 77 2.94 3.88 9.45
CA SER A 77 2.64 4.35 10.80
C SER A 77 2.49 3.12 11.68
N ILE A 78 3.38 2.98 12.66
CA ILE A 78 3.44 1.78 13.52
C ILE A 78 3.26 2.22 14.96
N THR A 79 2.22 1.70 15.60
CA THR A 79 2.06 1.75 17.05
C THR A 79 2.49 0.41 17.65
N LEU A 80 3.47 0.44 18.56
CA LEU A 80 3.92 -0.74 19.28
C LEU A 80 4.10 -0.41 20.76
N ALA A 81 3.35 -1.10 21.63
CA ALA A 81 3.41 -0.95 23.09
C ALA A 81 3.32 0.52 23.54
N GLY A 82 2.43 1.31 22.93
CA GLY A 82 2.21 2.73 23.24
C GLY A 82 3.19 3.71 22.60
N SER A 83 4.23 3.22 21.89
CA SER A 83 5.11 4.08 21.08
C SER A 83 4.61 4.14 19.64
N ASN A 84 4.61 5.34 19.04
CA ASN A 84 4.28 5.54 17.63
C ASN A 84 5.52 6.00 16.85
N PHE A 85 5.73 5.46 15.66
CA PHE A 85 6.78 5.89 14.74
C PHE A 85 6.31 5.78 13.28
N THR A 86 6.74 6.75 12.47
CA THR A 86 6.27 6.93 11.07
C THR A 86 7.41 6.92 10.05
N PRO A 87 8.10 5.78 9.84
CA PRO A 87 9.20 5.72 8.88
C PRO A 87 8.70 5.74 7.43
N SER A 88 9.49 6.36 6.57
CA SER A 88 9.32 6.36 5.11
C SER A 88 10.65 6.04 4.44
N PHE A 89 10.65 5.13 3.47
CA PHE A 89 11.84 4.71 2.75
C PHE A 89 11.52 4.09 1.39
N ILE A 90 12.53 4.01 0.53
CA ILE A 90 12.43 3.41 -0.79
C ILE A 90 12.87 1.94 -0.70
N VAL A 91 12.07 1.05 -1.29
CA VAL A 91 12.35 -0.39 -1.39
C VAL A 91 12.40 -0.83 -2.84
N GLU A 92 13.20 -1.84 -3.13
CA GLU A 92 13.15 -2.56 -4.42
C GLU A 92 12.17 -3.73 -4.30
N TYR A 93 11.33 -3.93 -5.31
CA TYR A 93 10.37 -5.03 -5.29
C TYR A 93 11.08 -6.39 -5.22
N GLY A 94 10.57 -7.30 -4.39
CA GLY A 94 11.12 -8.64 -4.21
C GLY A 94 12.40 -8.71 -3.36
N LYS A 95 12.87 -7.58 -2.80
CA LYS A 95 14.00 -7.54 -1.87
C LYS A 95 13.54 -7.08 -0.50
N GLN A 96 14.02 -7.75 0.54
CA GLN A 96 13.73 -7.38 1.91
C GLN A 96 14.53 -6.13 2.30
N ALA A 97 13.82 -5.12 2.79
CA ALA A 97 14.40 -3.97 3.47
C ALA A 97 14.22 -4.13 4.99
N SER A 98 15.06 -3.49 5.79
CA SER A 98 14.89 -3.47 7.24
C SER A 98 15.41 -2.17 7.84
N PHE A 99 14.77 -1.72 8.90
CA PHE A 99 15.20 -0.58 9.69
C PHE A 99 15.11 -0.90 11.18
N GLN A 100 15.89 -0.18 11.99
CA GLN A 100 15.95 -0.36 13.43
C GLN A 100 15.93 0.99 14.14
N ILE A 101 15.08 1.10 15.16
CA ILE A 101 14.93 2.28 16.03
C ILE A 101 15.00 1.78 17.48
N GLY A 102 16.14 2.01 18.13
CA GLY A 102 16.42 1.43 19.45
C GLY A 102 16.39 -0.10 19.39
N GLU A 103 15.52 -0.70 20.21
CA GLU A 103 15.33 -2.15 20.26
C GLU A 103 14.31 -2.66 19.23
N ASN A 104 13.58 -1.77 18.57
CA ASN A 104 12.54 -2.14 17.61
C ASN A 104 13.16 -2.28 16.23
N LYS A 105 12.95 -3.42 15.58
CA LYS A 105 13.36 -3.66 14.19
C LYS A 105 12.14 -4.04 13.36
N VAL A 106 12.06 -3.50 12.16
CA VAL A 106 10.99 -3.82 11.21
C VAL A 106 11.64 -4.23 9.91
N SER A 107 11.23 -5.40 9.41
CA SER A 107 11.60 -5.92 8.10
C SER A 107 10.38 -5.88 7.19
N ILE A 108 10.55 -5.39 5.96
CA ILE A 108 9.47 -5.26 4.97
C ILE A 108 9.94 -5.85 3.64
N LEU A 109 9.09 -6.65 3.02
CA LEU A 109 9.22 -7.14 1.66
C LEU A 109 7.96 -6.73 0.89
N VAL A 110 8.16 -5.98 -0.19
CA VAL A 110 7.07 -5.59 -1.09
C VAL A 110 7.19 -6.38 -2.39
N SER A 111 6.15 -7.10 -2.72
CA SER A 111 6.03 -7.88 -3.95
C SER A 111 4.84 -7.36 -4.77
N LYS A 112 5.01 -7.21 -6.08
CA LYS A 112 3.87 -6.97 -6.97
C LYS A 112 2.92 -8.15 -6.87
N SER A 113 1.66 -7.92 -6.53
CA SER A 113 0.67 -9.00 -6.66
C SER A 113 0.48 -9.24 -8.17
N LYS A 114 0.39 -10.51 -8.57
CA LYS A 114 0.10 -10.80 -9.98
C LYS A 114 -1.30 -10.30 -10.29
N SER A 115 -1.40 -9.41 -11.28
CA SER A 115 -2.67 -9.01 -11.89
C SER A 115 -3.24 -10.16 -12.72
#